data_AF-A0A974B1F1-F1
#
_entry.id   AF-A0A974B1F1-F1
#
_cell.length_a   1.000
_cell.length_b   1.000
_cell.length_c   1.000
_cell.angle_alpha   90.00
_cell.angle_beta   90.00
_cell.angle_gamma   90.00
#
_symmetry.space_group_name_H-M   'P 1'
#
loop_
_entity.id
_entity.type
_entity.pdbx_description
1 polymer ?
#
loop_
_entity_poly.entity_id
_entity_poly.type
_entity_poly.pdbx_seq_one_letter_code
_entity_poly.pdbx_strand_id
1 'polypeptide(L)'
;MATKQNEEIARQREDEVVLLYTRDRLTFRQIAERIGADVKNTHEAWKRGRARLHREASEAFGEMVGGQLATCKQIIDGLMPVVLRSDANSAKAGEAIVRAMDHEAKLLGLYAPVRANVTVTDEMTERVKALAAELAEL
;
A
#
# COMPACT_ATOMS: atom_id res chain seq x y z
N MET A 1 23.46 -5.11 -31.98
CA MET A 1 23.14 -3.66 -31.93
C MET A 1 21.74 -3.37 -32.44
N ALA A 2 21.33 -3.90 -33.60
CA ALA A 2 19.96 -3.72 -34.15
C ALA A 2 18.83 -4.20 -33.21
N THR A 3 19.05 -5.26 -32.44
CA THR A 3 18.04 -5.80 -31.48
C THR A 3 17.72 -4.84 -30.33
N LYS A 4 18.74 -4.24 -29.70
CA LYS A 4 18.53 -3.28 -28.60
C LYS A 4 17.81 -2.00 -29.06
N GLN A 5 18.17 -1.49 -30.24
CA GLN A 5 17.50 -0.30 -30.80
C GLN A 5 16.03 -0.58 -31.13
N ASN A 6 15.72 -1.76 -31.66
CA ASN A 6 14.34 -2.14 -31.95
C ASN A 6 13.50 -2.28 -30.67
N GLU A 7 14.08 -2.83 -29.59
CA GLU A 7 13.43 -2.91 -28.28
C GLU A 7 13.15 -1.52 -27.68
N GLU A 8 14.09 -0.59 -27.83
CA GLU A 8 13.97 0.79 -27.32
C GLU A 8 12.89 1.58 -28.07
N ILE A 9 12.81 1.43 -29.41
CA ILE A 9 11.75 2.02 -30.22
C ILE A 9 10.38 1.42 -29.86
N ALA A 10 10.31 0.11 -29.65
CA ALA A 10 9.08 -0.54 -29.21
C ALA A 10 8.62 -0.02 -27.84
N ARG A 11 9.57 0.17 -26.91
CA ARG A 11 9.31 0.73 -25.59
C ARG A 11 8.79 2.16 -25.67
N GLN A 12 9.41 3.03 -26.46
CA GLN A 12 8.97 4.41 -26.65
C GLN A 12 7.53 4.48 -27.19
N ARG A 13 7.19 3.62 -28.15
CA ARG A 13 5.81 3.53 -28.69
C ARG A 13 4.80 3.08 -27.65
N GLU A 14 5.15 2.14 -26.78
CA GLU A 14 4.28 1.72 -25.67
C GLU A 14 4.03 2.85 -24.68
N ASP A 15 5.09 3.59 -24.31
CA ASP A 15 4.99 4.75 -23.39
C ASP A 15 4.13 5.87 -24.00
N GLU A 16 4.35 6.18 -25.27
CA GLU A 16 3.56 7.18 -26.00
C GLU A 16 2.08 6.81 -26.05
N VAL A 17 1.75 5.56 -26.38
CA VAL A 17 0.35 5.07 -26.41
C VAL A 17 -0.30 5.18 -25.02
N VAL A 18 0.41 4.84 -23.95
CA VAL A 18 -0.11 4.95 -22.59
C VAL A 18 -0.38 6.42 -22.23
N LEU A 19 0.53 7.34 -22.53
CA LEU A 19 0.36 8.76 -22.25
C LEU A 19 -0.82 9.36 -23.03
N LEU A 20 -0.93 9.07 -24.32
CA LEU A 20 -2.01 9.59 -25.16
C LEU A 20 -3.39 9.09 -24.68
N TYR A 21 -3.47 7.85 -24.19
CA TYR A 21 -4.71 7.30 -23.65
C TYR A 21 -5.07 7.86 -22.26
N THR A 22 -4.09 7.99 -21.37
CA THR A 22 -4.34 8.33 -19.95
C THR A 22 -4.40 9.83 -19.70
N ARG A 23 -3.47 10.60 -20.27
CA ARG A 23 -3.35 12.05 -20.10
C ARG A 23 -4.23 12.79 -21.09
N ASP A 24 -4.08 12.46 -22.37
CA ASP A 24 -4.72 13.20 -23.47
C ASP A 24 -6.12 12.65 -23.82
N ARG A 25 -6.54 11.57 -23.12
CA ARG A 25 -7.87 10.95 -23.21
C ARG A 25 -8.28 10.56 -24.64
N LEU A 26 -7.31 10.27 -25.50
CA LEU A 26 -7.57 9.84 -26.87
C LEU A 26 -8.09 8.40 -26.92
N THR A 27 -8.99 8.14 -27.87
CA THR A 27 -9.43 6.78 -28.19
C THR A 27 -8.34 6.03 -28.95
N PHE A 28 -8.34 4.69 -28.91
CA PHE A 28 -7.34 3.90 -29.64
C PHE A 28 -7.32 4.15 -31.14
N ARG A 29 -8.46 4.52 -31.74
CA ARG A 29 -8.53 4.88 -33.17
C ARG A 29 -7.78 6.19 -33.45
N GLN A 30 -7.97 7.21 -32.61
CA GLN A 30 -7.25 8.49 -32.72
C GLN A 30 -5.76 8.34 -32.45
N ILE A 31 -5.39 7.48 -31.49
CA ILE A 31 -3.99 7.18 -31.19
C ILE A 31 -3.35 6.46 -32.39
N ALA A 32 -4.02 5.42 -32.92
CA ALA A 32 -3.55 4.67 -34.07
C ALA A 32 -3.29 5.55 -35.29
N GLU A 33 -4.23 6.46 -35.60
CA GLU A 33 -4.08 7.47 -36.65
C GLU A 33 -2.88 8.39 -36.39
N ARG A 34 -2.71 8.86 -35.15
CA ARG A 34 -1.63 9.78 -34.76
C ARG A 34 -0.24 9.15 -34.84
N ILE A 35 -0.09 7.87 -34.50
CA ILE A 35 1.20 7.18 -34.47
C ILE A 35 1.47 6.36 -35.73
N GLY A 36 0.55 6.37 -36.71
CA GLY A 36 0.67 5.59 -37.95
C GLY A 36 0.63 4.08 -37.74
N ALA A 37 -0.16 3.59 -36.78
CA ALA A 37 -0.32 2.18 -36.48
C ALA A 37 -1.77 1.72 -36.71
N ASP A 38 -2.00 0.41 -36.71
CA ASP A 38 -3.36 -0.12 -36.65
C ASP A 38 -3.92 -0.12 -35.21
N VAL A 39 -5.24 -0.12 -35.10
CA VAL A 39 -5.96 -0.03 -33.81
C VAL A 39 -5.64 -1.23 -32.91
N LYS A 40 -5.47 -2.42 -33.50
CA LYS A 40 -5.18 -3.66 -32.74
C LYS A 40 -3.80 -3.58 -32.10
N ASN A 41 -2.79 -3.19 -32.86
CA ASN A 41 -1.42 -3.02 -32.43
C ASN A 41 -1.30 -1.89 -31.41
N THR A 42 -2.07 -0.82 -31.57
CA THR A 42 -2.17 0.26 -30.58
C THR A 42 -2.71 -0.26 -29.25
N HIS A 43 -3.80 -1.04 -29.27
CA HIS A 43 -4.37 -1.63 -28.07
C HIS A 43 -3.41 -2.65 -27.39
N GLU A 44 -2.71 -3.48 -28.17
CA GLU A 44 -1.73 -4.42 -27.62
C GLU A 44 -0.48 -3.70 -27.07
N ALA A 45 -0.03 -2.62 -27.70
CA ALA A 45 1.03 -1.76 -27.16
C ALA A 45 0.61 -1.13 -25.83
N TRP A 46 -0.63 -0.65 -25.73
CA TRP A 46 -1.18 -0.13 -24.49
C TRP A 46 -1.20 -1.17 -23.37
N LYS A 47 -1.65 -2.41 -23.66
CA LYS A 47 -1.65 -3.51 -22.68
C LYS A 47 -0.24 -3.80 -22.17
N ARG A 48 0.74 -3.91 -23.06
CA ARG A 48 2.14 -4.18 -22.69
C ARG A 48 2.73 -3.03 -21.87
N GLY A 49 2.51 -1.78 -22.30
CA GLY A 49 2.94 -0.59 -21.57
C GLY A 49 2.33 -0.53 -20.17
N ARG A 50 1.01 -0.77 -20.04
CA ARG A 50 0.33 -0.80 -18.75
C ARG A 50 0.82 -1.94 -17.85
N ALA A 51 0.99 -3.14 -18.37
CA ALA A 51 1.54 -4.27 -17.60
C ALA A 51 2.97 -3.99 -17.11
N ARG A 52 3.80 -3.36 -17.94
CA ARG A 52 5.14 -2.93 -17.58
C ARG A 52 5.11 -1.87 -16.46
N LEU A 53 4.32 -0.81 -16.63
CA LEU A 53 4.18 0.23 -15.60
C LEU A 53 3.69 -0.35 -14.27
N HIS A 54 2.79 -1.33 -14.28
CA HIS A 54 2.37 -2.01 -13.06
C HIS A 54 3.51 -2.78 -12.39
N ARG A 55 4.38 -3.45 -13.15
CA ARG A 55 5.56 -4.13 -12.60
C ARG A 55 6.56 -3.13 -12.02
N GLU A 56 6.91 -2.10 -12.78
CA GLU A 56 7.83 -1.04 -12.34
C GLU A 56 7.29 -0.33 -11.09
N ALA A 57 5.98 -0.05 -11.04
CA ALA A 57 5.34 0.53 -9.86
C ALA A 57 5.34 -0.43 -8.67
N SER A 58 5.15 -1.74 -8.91
CA SER A 58 5.20 -2.74 -7.84
C SER A 58 6.60 -2.88 -7.25
N GLU A 59 7.64 -2.82 -8.08
CA GLU A 59 9.04 -2.85 -7.65
C GLU A 59 9.38 -1.60 -6.83
N ALA A 60 9.08 -0.41 -7.36
CA ALA A 60 9.29 0.85 -6.66
C ALA A 60 8.50 0.93 -5.33
N PHE A 61 7.29 0.38 -5.30
CA PHE A 61 6.51 0.26 -4.07
C PHE A 61 7.18 -0.65 -3.06
N GLY A 62 7.71 -1.80 -3.49
CA GLY A 62 8.47 -2.71 -2.65
C GLY A 62 9.71 -2.06 -2.04
N GLU A 63 10.48 -1.30 -2.84
CA GLU A 63 11.64 -0.54 -2.36
C GLU A 63 11.25 0.51 -1.32
N MET A 64 10.17 1.26 -1.57
CA MET A 64 9.65 2.26 -0.64
C MET A 64 9.25 1.62 0.69
N VAL A 65 8.50 0.51 0.67
CA VAL A 65 8.11 -0.22 1.88
C VAL A 65 9.33 -0.75 2.61
N GLY A 66 10.31 -1.32 1.90
CA GLY A 66 11.57 -1.79 2.46
C GLY A 66 12.35 -0.68 3.18
N GLY A 67 12.43 0.52 2.59
CA GLY A 67 13.06 1.68 3.20
C GLY A 67 12.36 2.15 4.49
N GLN A 68 11.04 2.11 4.52
CA GLN A 68 10.26 2.44 5.72
C GLN A 68 10.47 1.39 6.82
N LEU A 69 10.47 0.10 6.48
CA LEU A 69 10.76 -0.99 7.44
C LEU A 69 12.17 -0.85 8.04
N ALA A 70 13.17 -0.54 7.21
CA ALA A 70 14.54 -0.30 7.69
C ALA A 70 14.60 0.89 8.67
N THR A 71 13.84 1.95 8.41
CA THR A 71 13.72 3.12 9.30
C THR A 71 13.09 2.74 10.64
N CYS A 72 11.98 1.99 10.63
CA CYS A 72 11.35 1.49 11.86
C CYS A 72 12.34 0.69 12.69
N LYS A 73 13.08 -0.24 12.06
CA LYS A 73 14.09 -1.04 12.73
C LYS A 73 15.20 -0.19 13.36
N GLN A 74 15.70 0.83 12.65
CA GLN A 74 16.72 1.73 13.18
C GLN A 74 16.23 2.50 14.42
N ILE A 75 14.96 2.95 14.42
CA ILE A 75 14.36 3.63 15.57
C ILE A 75 14.27 2.66 16.76
N ILE A 76 13.77 1.44 16.52
CA ILE A 76 13.62 0.42 17.57
C ILE A 76 14.99 0.07 18.17
N ASP A 77 15.94 -0.35 17.33
CA ASP A 77 17.27 -0.79 17.78
C ASP A 77 18.06 0.36 18.43
N GLY A 78 17.91 1.59 17.93
CA GLY A 78 18.62 2.76 18.44
C GLY A 78 18.08 3.27 19.79
N LEU A 79 16.76 3.18 20.02
CA LEU A 79 16.12 3.67 21.23
C LEU A 79 15.98 2.61 22.32
N MET A 80 15.98 1.31 21.98
CA MET A 80 15.85 0.22 22.94
C MET A 80 16.86 0.31 24.10
N PRO A 81 18.15 0.64 23.89
CA PRO A 81 19.10 0.78 24.99
C PRO A 81 18.75 1.90 25.98
N VAL A 82 18.11 2.98 25.52
CA VAL A 82 17.68 4.10 26.37
C VAL A 82 16.54 3.68 27.29
N VAL A 83 15.62 2.85 26.77
CA VAL A 83 14.53 2.27 27.56
C VAL A 83 15.07 1.30 28.60
N LEU A 84 15.96 0.39 28.20
CA LEU A 84 16.54 -0.64 29.09
C LEU A 84 17.36 -0.03 30.23
N ARG A 85 18.08 1.07 29.99
CA ARG A 85 18.84 1.78 31.03
C ARG A 85 17.97 2.57 32.01
N SER A 86 16.66 2.68 31.76
CA SER A 86 15.73 3.47 32.58
C SER A 86 16.17 4.94 32.74
N ASP A 87 16.74 5.52 31.67
CA ASP A 87 17.19 6.91 31.64
C ASP A 87 16.00 7.88 31.79
N ALA A 88 16.25 9.16 32.08
CA ALA A 88 15.21 10.19 32.20
C ALA A 88 14.31 10.36 30.95
N ASN A 89 14.81 9.91 29.78
CA ASN A 89 14.07 9.93 28.52
C ASN A 89 13.43 8.57 28.14
N SER A 90 13.49 7.57 29.03
CA SER A 90 12.99 6.20 28.79
C SER A 90 11.53 6.18 28.37
N ALA A 91 10.66 6.97 29.00
CA ALA A 91 9.24 7.04 28.67
C ALA A 91 9.00 7.52 27.22
N LYS A 92 9.71 8.58 26.79
CA LYS A 92 9.60 9.12 25.42
C LYS A 92 10.20 8.17 24.39
N ALA A 93 11.31 7.51 24.73
CA ALA A 93 11.93 6.50 23.88
C ALA A 93 11.01 5.28 23.70
N GLY A 94 10.36 4.81 24.78
CA GLY A 94 9.39 3.72 24.73
C GLY A 94 8.18 4.05 23.85
N GLU A 95 7.63 5.26 23.95
CA GLU A 95 6.54 5.71 23.08
C GLU A 95 6.94 5.71 21.59
N ALA A 96 8.13 6.21 21.27
CA ALA A 96 8.64 6.21 19.90
C ALA A 96 8.84 4.80 19.35
N ILE A 97 9.33 3.86 20.17
CA ILE A 97 9.46 2.44 19.81
C ILE A 97 8.09 1.82 19.53
N VAL A 98 7.10 2.03 20.39
CA VAL A 98 5.75 1.48 20.20
C VAL A 98 5.12 2.00 18.90
N ARG A 99 5.30 3.29 18.58
CA ARG A 99 4.83 3.86 17.31
C ARG A 99 5.55 3.26 16.09
N ALA A 100 6.86 3.04 16.18
CA ALA A 100 7.63 2.39 15.13
C ALA A 100 7.18 0.94 14.90
N MET A 101 6.91 0.18 15.97
CA MET A 101 6.39 -1.19 15.91
C MET A 101 4.98 -1.25 15.32
N ASP A 102 4.08 -0.33 15.69
CA ASP A 102 2.74 -0.22 15.10
C ASP A 102 2.80 0.09 13.59
N HIS A 103 3.70 0.99 13.19
CA HIS A 103 3.90 1.30 11.77
C HIS A 103 4.48 0.10 11.00
N GLU A 104 5.48 -0.59 11.56
CA GLU A 104 6.05 -1.81 11.00
C GLU A 104 4.98 -2.91 10.81
N ALA A 105 4.11 -3.13 11.80
CA ALA A 105 3.02 -4.10 11.70
C ALA A 105 2.02 -3.75 10.58
N LYS A 106 1.73 -2.47 10.36
CA LYS A 106 0.88 -2.00 9.24
C LYS A 106 1.54 -2.24 7.89
N LEU A 107 2.84 -1.97 7.76
CA LEU A 107 3.59 -2.18 6.52
C LEU A 107 3.68 -3.65 6.14
N LEU A 108 3.79 -4.54 7.12
CA LEU A 108 3.84 -6.00 6.91
C LEU A 108 2.45 -6.63 6.70
N GLY A 109 1.37 -5.85 6.77
CA GLY A 109 0.01 -6.39 6.68
C GLY A 109 -0.41 -7.26 7.86
N LEU A 110 0.33 -7.19 8.98
CA LEU A 110 0.03 -7.92 10.23
C LEU A 110 -1.11 -7.27 11.03
N TYR A 111 -1.55 -6.08 10.61
CA TYR A 111 -2.72 -5.42 11.16
C TYR A 111 -3.99 -6.09 10.58
N ALA A 112 -4.48 -7.13 11.24
CA ALA A 112 -5.82 -7.65 10.97
C ALA A 112 -6.85 -6.69 11.62
N PRO A 113 -7.66 -5.93 10.85
CA PRO A 113 -8.78 -5.23 11.43
C PRO A 113 -9.80 -6.28 11.89
N VAL A 114 -9.78 -6.64 13.17
CA VAL A 114 -10.84 -7.46 13.76
C VAL A 114 -12.11 -6.61 13.77
N ARG A 115 -12.87 -6.64 12.68
CA ARG A 115 -14.24 -6.12 12.64
C ARG A 115 -15.13 -7.14 13.32
N ALA A 116 -15.23 -7.07 14.65
CA ALA A 116 -16.26 -7.80 15.37
C ALA A 116 -17.61 -7.12 15.13
N ASN A 117 -18.44 -7.68 14.26
CA ASN A 117 -19.86 -7.36 14.24
C ASN A 117 -20.50 -8.05 15.44
N VAL A 118 -20.67 -7.32 16.54
CA VAL A 118 -21.43 -7.81 17.69
C VAL A 118 -22.89 -7.48 17.45
N THR A 119 -23.66 -8.47 17.00
CA THR A 119 -25.13 -8.38 17.00
C THR A 119 -25.59 -8.74 18.40
N VAL A 120 -25.97 -7.73 19.20
CA VAL A 120 -26.61 -7.96 20.49
C VAL A 120 -28.04 -8.42 20.19
N THR A 121 -28.35 -9.68 20.51
CA THR A 121 -29.72 -10.19 20.44
C THR A 121 -30.53 -9.62 21.61
N ASP A 122 -31.84 -9.47 21.45
CA ASP A 122 -32.73 -8.93 22.50
C ASP A 122 -32.63 -9.74 23.81
N GLU A 123 -32.32 -11.03 23.72
CA GLU A 123 -32.07 -11.91 24.85
C GLU A 123 -30.81 -11.52 25.67
N MET A 124 -29.75 -11.03 25.02
CA MET A 124 -28.57 -10.49 25.71
C MET A 124 -28.87 -9.14 26.38
N THR A 125 -29.72 -8.32 25.77
CA THR A 125 -30.15 -7.03 26.36
C THR A 125 -30.93 -7.26 27.65
N GLU A 126 -31.82 -8.25 27.67
CA GLU A 126 -32.60 -8.58 28.87
C GLU A 126 -31.72 -9.19 29.98
N ARG A 127 -30.73 -10.03 29.64
CA ARG A 127 -29.75 -10.51 30.63
C ARG A 127 -28.91 -9.38 31.22
N VAL A 128 -28.49 -8.41 30.41
CA VAL A 128 -27.74 -7.23 30.88
C VAL A 128 -28.60 -6.35 31.79
N LYS A 129 -29.89 -6.15 31.47
CA LYS A 129 -30.83 -5.41 32.34
C LYS A 129 -31.07 -6.12 33.67
N ALA A 130 -31.22 -7.44 33.65
CA ALA A 130 -31.40 -8.22 34.87
C ALA A 130 -30.17 -8.12 35.80
N LEU A 131 -28.95 -8.23 35.24
CA LEU A 131 -27.69 -8.03 35.97
C LEU A 131 -27.53 -6.60 36.51
N ALA A 132 -27.96 -5.60 35.74
CA ALA A 132 -27.94 -4.20 36.19
C ALA A 132 -28.93 -3.92 37.33
N ALA A 133 -30.09 -4.60 37.34
CA ALA A 133 -31.05 -4.52 38.43
C ALA A 133 -30.53 -5.18 39.72
N GLU A 134 -29.92 -6.37 39.62
CA GLU A 134 -29.27 -7.04 40.77
C GLU A 134 -28.14 -6.19 41.38
N LEU A 135 -27.36 -5.49 40.56
CA LEU A 135 -26.29 -4.60 41.04
C LEU A 135 -26.81 -3.29 41.64
N ALA A 136 -28.02 -2.86 41.30
CA ALA A 136 -28.64 -1.65 41.86
C ALA A 136 -29.36 -1.89 43.20
N GLU A 137 -29.65 -3.15 43.53
CA GLU A 137 -30.20 -3.58 44.83
C GLU A 137 -29.12 -3.92 45.89
N LEU A 138 -27.83 -3.86 45.51
CA LEU A 138 -26.65 -3.90 46.39
C LEU A 138 -26.26 -2.50 46.87
#